data_AF-A0A427UHK7-F1
#
_entry.id   AF-A0A427UHK7-F1
#
_cell.length_a   1.000
_cell.length_b   1.000
_cell.length_c   1.000
_cell.angle_alpha   90.00
_cell.angle_beta   90.00
_cell.angle_gamma   90.00
#
_symmetry.space_group_name_H-M   'P 1'
#
loop_
_entity.id
_entity.type
_entity.pdbx_description
1 polymer ?
#
loop_
_entity_poly.entity_id
_entity_poly.type
_entity_poly.pdbx_seq_one_letter_code
_entity_poly.pdbx_strand_id
1 'polypeptide(L)'
;AIFVNMQDDVILACLKVIATCQRGENSVEETLDILSSIEEIVLKKVDSISEDTDMMIESLQNSLLATFVSFECYLNGDFDKESKISDLIKSAVEAEHDEDFEAALGYVARIGALVLDGKELPGKEMEDMPYGIVAEWMDGIDSIEAAMVGTDSYKEDDGEYEVV
;
A
#
# COMPACT_ATOMS: atom_id res chain seq x y z
N ALA A 1 -2.34 -1.35 -18.51
CA ALA A 1 -3.72 -1.18 -18.02
C ALA A 1 -4.13 -2.33 -17.09
N ILE A 2 -4.04 -3.61 -17.50
CA ILE A 2 -4.58 -4.69 -16.65
C ILE A 2 -3.93 -4.80 -15.26
N PHE A 3 -2.59 -4.75 -15.16
CA PHE A 3 -1.88 -4.83 -13.87
C PHE A 3 -2.14 -3.64 -12.95
N VAL A 4 -2.26 -2.44 -13.51
CA VAL A 4 -2.64 -1.23 -12.76
C VAL A 4 -4.03 -1.40 -12.17
N ASN A 5 -5.00 -1.85 -12.97
CA ASN A 5 -6.35 -2.11 -12.48
C ASN A 5 -6.36 -3.19 -11.37
N MET A 6 -5.52 -4.23 -11.49
CA MET A 6 -5.38 -5.24 -10.44
C MET A 6 -4.83 -4.65 -9.14
N GLN A 7 -3.83 -3.76 -9.23
CA GLN A 7 -3.30 -3.04 -8.07
C GLN A 7 -4.39 -2.21 -7.40
N ASP A 8 -5.12 -1.42 -8.18
CA ASP A 8 -6.20 -0.57 -7.71
C ASP A 8 -7.30 -1.39 -7.02
N ASP A 9 -7.69 -2.53 -7.61
CA ASP A 9 -8.72 -3.42 -7.05
C ASP A 9 -8.28 -4.00 -5.68
N VAL A 10 -7.02 -4.41 -5.54
CA VAL A 10 -6.48 -4.92 -4.26
C VAL A 10 -6.44 -3.81 -3.22
N ILE A 11 -5.94 -2.63 -3.58
CA ILE A 11 -5.87 -1.47 -2.69
C ILE A 11 -7.27 -1.08 -2.23
N LEU A 12 -8.23 -0.99 -3.16
CA LEU A 12 -9.62 -0.66 -2.84
C LEU A 12 -10.25 -1.68 -1.91
N ALA A 13 -10.00 -2.97 -2.11
CA ALA A 13 -10.47 -4.03 -1.21
C ALA A 13 -9.90 -3.86 0.20
N CYS A 14 -8.60 -3.56 0.34
CA CYS A 14 -7.97 -3.34 1.63
C CYS A 14 -8.50 -2.07 2.32
N LEU A 15 -8.69 -0.98 1.57
CA LEU A 15 -9.28 0.26 2.09
C LEU A 15 -10.71 0.06 2.61
N LYS A 16 -11.52 -0.80 1.98
CA LYS A 16 -12.84 -1.19 2.49
C LYS A 16 -12.77 -1.93 3.82
N VAL A 17 -11.81 -2.85 3.94
CA VAL A 17 -11.57 -3.61 5.18
C VAL A 17 -11.17 -2.65 6.32
N ILE A 18 -10.27 -1.70 6.05
CA ILE A 18 -9.87 -0.67 7.00
C ILE A 18 -11.03 0.26 7.37
N ALA A 19 -11.82 0.71 6.39
CA ALA A 19 -12.99 1.56 6.64
C ALA A 19 -14.01 0.85 7.55
N THR A 20 -14.19 -0.46 7.36
CA THR A 20 -15.05 -1.30 8.22
C THR A 20 -14.55 -1.34 9.67
N CYS A 21 -13.24 -1.42 9.88
CA CYS A 21 -12.64 -1.26 11.21
C CYS A 21 -12.87 0.13 11.80
N GLN A 22 -12.70 1.19 11.00
CA GLN A 22 -12.92 2.58 11.43
C GLN A 22 -14.38 2.85 11.86
N ARG A 23 -15.35 2.15 11.26
CA ARG A 23 -16.77 2.18 11.69
C ARG A 23 -17.05 1.36 12.96
N GLY A 24 -16.06 0.61 13.45
CA GLY A 24 -16.17 -0.26 14.62
C GLY A 24 -16.92 -1.56 14.36
N GLU A 25 -17.08 -1.95 13.10
CA GLU A 25 -17.73 -3.20 12.69
C GLU A 25 -16.80 -4.40 12.84
N ASN A 26 -15.48 -4.18 12.69
CA ASN A 26 -14.42 -5.17 12.96
C ASN A 26 -13.42 -4.62 13.98
N SER A 27 -12.83 -5.50 14.79
CA SER A 27 -11.65 -5.17 15.60
C SER A 27 -10.39 -5.03 14.75
N VAL A 28 -9.34 -4.42 15.32
CA VAL A 28 -8.03 -4.31 14.67
C VAL A 28 -7.45 -5.69 14.35
N GLU A 29 -7.57 -6.64 15.28
CA GLU A 29 -7.09 -8.01 15.10
C GLU A 29 -7.78 -8.72 13.93
N GLU A 30 -9.12 -8.69 13.88
CA GLU A 30 -9.89 -9.25 12.76
C GLU A 30 -9.54 -8.58 11.42
N THR A 31 -9.27 -7.28 11.45
CA THR A 31 -8.90 -6.51 10.25
C THR A 31 -7.52 -6.93 9.74
N LEU A 32 -6.54 -7.11 10.63
CA LEU A 32 -5.21 -7.60 10.29
C LEU A 32 -5.28 -9.03 9.72
N ASP A 33 -6.09 -9.91 10.30
CA ASP A 33 -6.28 -11.28 9.79
C ASP A 33 -6.85 -11.30 8.36
N ILE A 34 -7.82 -10.42 8.07
CA ILE A 34 -8.38 -10.28 6.72
C ILE A 34 -7.32 -9.75 5.75
N LEU A 35 -6.59 -8.70 6.12
CA LEU A 35 -5.54 -8.14 5.27
C LEU A 35 -4.43 -9.16 4.99
N SER A 36 -4.00 -9.91 5.99
CA SER A 36 -3.01 -11.00 5.83
C SER A 36 -3.51 -12.09 4.88
N SER A 37 -4.80 -12.40 4.91
CA SER A 37 -5.40 -13.35 3.95
C SER A 37 -5.38 -12.83 2.51
N ILE A 38 -5.59 -11.52 2.31
CA ILE A 38 -5.49 -10.89 0.98
C ILE A 38 -4.02 -10.88 0.53
N GLU A 39 -3.10 -10.50 1.41
CA GLU A 39 -1.66 -10.50 1.15
C GLU A 39 -1.16 -11.88 0.71
N GLU A 40 -1.53 -12.95 1.43
CA GLU A 40 -1.13 -14.32 1.09
C GLU A 40 -1.55 -14.70 -0.33
N ILE A 41 -2.74 -14.28 -0.77
CA ILE A 41 -3.26 -14.55 -2.12
C ILE A 41 -2.48 -13.76 -3.17
N VAL A 42 -2.28 -12.47 -2.93
CA VAL A 42 -1.72 -11.52 -3.89
C VAL A 42 -0.21 -11.73 -4.07
N LEU A 43 0.52 -11.97 -2.99
CA LEU A 43 1.96 -12.19 -3.00
C LEU A 43 2.34 -13.65 -3.27
N LYS A 44 1.35 -14.52 -3.49
CA LYS A 44 1.58 -15.90 -3.87
C LYS A 44 2.38 -15.97 -5.17
N LYS A 45 3.42 -16.80 -5.17
CA LYS A 45 4.17 -17.09 -6.39
C LYS A 45 3.27 -17.63 -7.49
N VAL A 46 3.33 -17.00 -8.66
CA VAL A 46 2.61 -17.41 -9.87
C VAL A 46 3.53 -18.27 -10.74
N ASP A 47 2.97 -19.30 -11.37
CA ASP A 47 3.70 -20.08 -12.37
C ASP A 47 4.07 -19.19 -13.56
N SER A 48 5.30 -19.34 -14.07
CA SER A 48 5.81 -18.53 -15.18
C SER A 48 4.91 -18.64 -16.42
N ILE A 49 4.54 -17.48 -16.97
CA ILE A 49 3.69 -17.36 -18.16
C ILE A 49 4.53 -16.91 -19.36
N SER A 50 5.26 -15.80 -19.18
CA SER A 50 6.20 -15.25 -20.15
C SER A 50 7.09 -14.24 -19.44
N GLU A 51 8.32 -14.01 -19.94
CA GLU A 51 9.26 -13.05 -19.34
C GLU A 51 8.61 -11.68 -19.05
N ASP A 52 7.96 -11.06 -20.04
CA ASP A 52 7.27 -9.78 -19.84
C ASP A 52 6.14 -9.84 -18.79
N THR A 53 5.39 -10.94 -18.73
CA THR A 53 4.27 -11.09 -17.79
C THR A 53 4.79 -11.30 -16.38
N ASP A 54 5.82 -12.13 -16.25
CA ASP A 54 6.45 -12.46 -14.97
C ASP A 54 7.09 -11.20 -14.36
N MET A 55 7.76 -10.37 -15.16
CA MET A 55 8.30 -9.07 -14.73
C MET A 55 7.20 -8.11 -14.25
N MET A 56 6.07 -8.05 -14.95
CA MET A 56 4.95 -7.17 -14.55
C MET A 56 4.26 -7.67 -13.28
N ILE A 57 4.16 -8.98 -13.07
CA ILE A 57 3.65 -9.58 -11.83
C ILE A 57 4.60 -9.27 -10.67
N GLU A 58 5.91 -9.42 -10.86
CA GLU A 58 6.90 -9.13 -9.82
C GLU A 58 6.85 -7.65 -9.39
N SER A 59 6.79 -6.73 -10.35
CA SER A 59 6.63 -5.29 -10.07
C SER A 59 5.33 -4.99 -9.31
N LEU A 60 4.20 -5.60 -9.70
CA LEU A 60 2.93 -5.47 -8.99
C LEU A 60 3.00 -6.03 -7.56
N GLN A 61 3.67 -7.16 -7.36
CA GLN A 61 3.83 -7.76 -6.03
C GLN A 61 4.75 -6.93 -5.14
N ASN A 62 5.80 -6.33 -5.70
CA ASN A 62 6.66 -5.40 -4.98
C ASN A 62 5.89 -4.16 -4.51
N SER A 63 5.12 -3.51 -5.39
CA SER A 63 4.34 -2.32 -5.01
C SER A 63 3.31 -2.63 -3.92
N LEU A 64 2.66 -3.81 -3.99
CA LEU A 64 1.68 -4.25 -3.00
C LEU A 64 2.30 -4.68 -1.67
N LEU A 65 3.54 -5.18 -1.65
CA LEU A 65 4.24 -5.52 -0.40
C LEU A 65 4.29 -4.32 0.55
N ALA A 66 4.78 -3.18 0.08
CA ALA A 66 4.86 -1.97 0.91
C ALA A 66 3.48 -1.46 1.32
N THR A 67 2.48 -1.65 0.46
CA THR A 67 1.08 -1.30 0.74
C THR A 67 0.52 -2.09 1.92
N PHE A 68 0.74 -3.41 1.96
CA PHE A 68 0.29 -4.26 3.09
C PHE A 68 0.98 -3.87 4.40
N VAL A 69 2.31 -3.70 4.38
CA VAL A 69 3.06 -3.29 5.58
C VAL A 69 2.63 -1.89 6.05
N SER A 70 2.25 -0.99 5.15
CA SER A 70 1.65 0.31 5.50
C SER A 70 0.28 0.18 6.17
N PHE A 71 -0.59 -0.72 5.71
CA PHE A 71 -1.87 -0.97 6.38
C PHE A 71 -1.69 -1.51 7.80
N GLU A 72 -0.76 -2.45 8.00
CA GLU A 72 -0.42 -2.97 9.32
C GLU A 72 0.14 -1.87 10.24
N CYS A 73 1.09 -1.07 9.73
CA CYS A 73 1.67 0.05 10.44
C CYS A 73 0.61 1.08 10.87
N TYR A 74 -0.35 1.37 9.98
CA TYR A 74 -1.47 2.27 10.28
C TYR A 74 -2.38 1.71 11.39
N LEU A 75 -2.80 0.45 11.27
CA LEU A 75 -3.72 -0.21 12.20
C LEU A 75 -3.11 -0.37 13.61
N ASN A 76 -1.81 -0.65 13.69
CA ASN A 76 -1.09 -0.75 14.95
C ASN A 76 -0.74 0.62 15.56
N GLY A 77 -0.85 1.70 14.78
CA GLY A 77 -0.44 3.04 15.20
C GLY A 77 1.07 3.21 15.31
N ASP A 78 1.84 2.41 14.58
CA ASP A 78 3.31 2.33 14.65
C ASP A 78 4.00 3.43 13.82
N PHE A 79 3.47 4.65 13.89
CA PHE A 79 3.98 5.82 13.17
C PHE A 79 3.77 7.10 13.99
N ASP A 80 4.66 8.07 13.79
CA ASP A 80 4.51 9.40 14.37
C ASP A 80 3.78 10.32 13.40
N LYS A 81 2.55 10.72 13.77
CA LYS A 81 1.70 11.63 12.99
C LYS A 81 2.35 12.97 12.67
N GLU A 82 3.33 13.42 13.43
CA GLU A 82 4.03 14.69 13.18
C GLU A 82 5.23 14.54 12.22
N SER A 83 5.60 13.30 11.86
CA SER A 83 6.70 13.04 10.93
C SER A 83 6.43 13.65 9.55
N LYS A 84 7.51 14.11 8.91
CA LYS A 84 7.47 14.67 7.55
C LYS A 84 7.76 13.56 6.55
N ILE A 85 6.84 13.37 5.60
CA ILE A 85 6.97 12.36 4.55
C ILE A 85 8.27 12.55 3.75
N SER A 86 8.66 13.78 3.42
CA SER A 86 9.89 14.05 2.67
C SER A 86 11.18 13.66 3.41
N ASP A 87 11.19 13.66 4.74
CA ASP A 87 12.33 13.21 5.53
C ASP A 87 12.36 11.67 5.61
N LEU A 88 11.19 11.03 5.66
CA LEU A 88 11.06 9.57 5.59
C LEU A 88 11.48 9.04 4.21
N ILE A 89 11.10 9.71 3.11
CA ILE A 89 11.49 9.33 1.75
C ILE A 89 13.02 9.33 1.62
N LYS A 90 13.69 10.39 2.08
CA LYS A 90 15.16 10.44 2.07
C LYS A 90 15.78 9.30 2.86
N SER A 91 15.23 9.01 4.05
CA SER A 91 15.71 7.91 4.90
C SER A 91 15.51 6.55 4.23
N ALA A 92 14.39 6.35 3.51
CA ALA A 92 14.14 5.14 2.74
C ALA A 92 15.14 4.95 1.60
N VAL A 93 15.39 6.02 0.82
CA VAL A 93 16.35 6.00 -0.29
C VAL A 93 17.79 5.81 0.21
N GLU A 94 18.15 6.42 1.34
CA GLU A 94 19.46 6.20 1.98
C GLU A 94 19.60 4.75 2.45
N ALA A 95 18.58 4.17 3.08
CA ALA A 95 18.59 2.77 3.49
C ALA A 95 18.67 1.80 2.29
N GLU A 96 17.95 2.08 1.19
CA GLU A 96 18.08 1.32 -0.05
C GLU A 96 19.50 1.35 -0.60
N HIS A 97 20.12 2.53 -0.64
CA HIS A 97 21.51 2.68 -1.10
C HIS A 97 22.49 1.86 -0.25
N ASP A 98 22.22 1.74 1.04
CA ASP A 98 23.01 0.95 1.98
C ASP A 98 22.62 -0.55 2.01
N GLU A 99 21.75 -0.98 1.08
CA GLU A 99 21.19 -2.34 0.95
C GLU A 99 20.43 -2.82 2.21
N ASP A 100 20.00 -1.89 3.08
CA ASP A 100 19.15 -2.14 4.24
C ASP A 100 17.67 -2.07 3.84
N PHE A 101 17.23 -3.07 3.07
CA PHE A 101 15.87 -3.14 2.55
C PHE A 101 14.79 -3.24 3.64
N GLU A 102 15.13 -3.80 4.80
CA GLU A 102 14.21 -3.88 5.94
C GLU A 102 13.96 -2.48 6.53
N ALA A 103 15.02 -1.69 6.72
CA ALA A 103 14.87 -0.30 7.15
C ALA A 103 14.14 0.55 6.10
N ALA A 104 14.48 0.38 4.82
CA ALA A 104 13.82 1.08 3.72
C ALA A 104 12.31 0.80 3.69
N LEU A 105 11.92 -0.48 3.76
CA LEU A 105 10.52 -0.90 3.82
C LEU A 105 9.82 -0.33 5.06
N GLY A 106 10.49 -0.32 6.22
CA GLY A 106 9.96 0.28 7.44
C GLY A 106 9.74 1.80 7.34
N TYR A 107 10.54 2.53 6.55
CA TYR A 107 10.29 3.94 6.26
C TYR A 107 9.09 4.11 5.32
N VAL A 108 8.98 3.32 4.26
CA VAL A 108 7.83 3.36 3.35
C VAL A 108 6.54 2.99 4.06
N ALA A 109 6.56 1.98 4.93
CA ALA A 109 5.44 1.56 5.76
C ALA A 109 4.83 2.76 6.52
N ARG A 110 5.68 3.54 7.19
CA ARG A 110 5.29 4.73 7.95
C ARG A 110 4.79 5.87 7.05
N ILE A 111 5.33 5.99 5.83
CA ILE A 111 4.82 6.96 4.85
C ILE A 111 3.39 6.59 4.46
N GLY A 112 3.12 5.34 4.09
CA GLY A 112 1.76 4.91 3.76
C GLY A 112 0.80 5.02 4.95
N ALA A 113 1.26 4.77 6.18
CA ALA A 113 0.45 5.00 7.37
C ALA A 113 0.08 6.49 7.57
N LEU A 114 0.99 7.42 7.26
CA LEU A 114 0.69 8.85 7.26
C LEU A 114 -0.31 9.24 6.15
N VAL A 115 -0.21 8.62 4.97
CA VAL A 115 -1.17 8.82 3.87
C VAL A 115 -2.56 8.34 4.26
N LEU A 116 -2.65 7.16 4.88
CA LEU A 116 -3.90 6.60 5.42
C LEU A 116 -4.49 7.48 6.54
N ASP A 117 -3.64 8.19 7.29
CA ASP A 117 -4.05 9.20 8.28
C ASP A 117 -4.40 10.57 7.66
N GLY A 118 -4.34 10.68 6.33
CA GLY A 118 -4.79 11.85 5.56
C GLY A 118 -3.71 12.86 5.19
N LYS A 119 -2.42 12.51 5.30
CA LYS A 119 -1.34 13.36 4.74
C LYS A 119 -1.18 13.14 3.25
N GLU A 120 -0.82 14.20 2.55
CA GLU A 120 -0.56 14.14 1.11
C GLU A 120 0.91 13.82 0.79
N LEU A 121 1.16 13.06 -0.28
CA LEU A 121 2.50 12.79 -0.78
C LEU A 121 3.13 14.07 -1.37
N PRO A 122 4.42 14.30 -1.12
CA PRO A 122 5.12 15.45 -1.67
C PRO A 122 5.47 15.22 -3.15
N GLY A 123 4.68 15.80 -4.06
CA GLY A 123 4.81 15.57 -5.50
C GLY A 123 6.22 15.82 -6.08
N LYS A 124 6.96 16.81 -5.58
CA LYS A 124 8.33 17.07 -6.06
C LYS A 124 9.31 15.95 -5.68
N GLU A 125 9.29 15.51 -4.43
CA GLU A 125 10.15 14.44 -3.94
C GLU A 125 9.80 13.08 -4.57
N MET A 126 8.54 12.88 -4.97
CA MET A 126 8.12 11.73 -5.79
C MET A 126 8.72 11.80 -7.21
N GLU A 127 8.65 12.97 -7.87
CA GLU A 127 9.21 13.17 -9.22
C GLU A 127 10.75 13.05 -9.27
N ASP A 128 11.45 13.52 -8.23
CA ASP A 128 12.90 13.52 -8.14
C ASP A 128 13.47 12.17 -7.62
N MET A 129 12.62 11.17 -7.34
CA MET A 129 13.04 9.91 -6.73
C MET A 129 13.93 9.07 -7.67
N PRO A 130 15.06 8.52 -7.19
CA PRO A 130 15.85 7.58 -7.97
C PRO A 130 15.07 6.32 -8.32
N TYR A 131 15.32 5.75 -9.50
CA TYR A 131 14.83 4.42 -9.82
C TYR A 131 15.41 3.39 -8.86
N GLY A 132 14.56 2.54 -8.29
CA GLY A 132 14.92 1.59 -7.25
C GLY A 132 13.70 0.89 -6.66
N ILE A 133 13.93 0.00 -5.71
CA ILE A 133 12.85 -0.73 -5.04
C ILE A 133 11.99 0.20 -4.19
N VAL A 134 12.56 1.27 -3.62
CA VAL A 134 11.79 2.28 -2.88
C VAL A 134 10.83 3.01 -3.82
N ALA A 135 11.23 3.29 -5.05
CA ALA A 135 10.33 3.89 -6.04
C ALA A 135 9.16 2.96 -6.38
N GLU A 136 9.41 1.67 -6.61
CA GLU A 136 8.35 0.68 -6.85
C GLU A 136 7.38 0.56 -5.65
N TRP A 137 7.91 0.61 -4.43
CA TRP A 137 7.09 0.62 -3.22
C TRP A 137 6.26 1.90 -3.08
N MET A 138 6.85 3.05 -3.38
CA MET A 138 6.17 4.34 -3.33
C MET A 138 5.07 4.46 -4.39
N ASP A 139 5.17 3.78 -5.54
CA ASP A 139 4.08 3.69 -6.52
C ASP A 139 2.83 3.00 -5.92
N GLY A 140 3.02 2.02 -5.04
CA GLY A 140 1.95 1.41 -4.26
C GLY A 140 1.28 2.43 -3.32
N ILE A 141 2.08 3.24 -2.62
CA ILE A 141 1.59 4.27 -1.71
C ILE A 141 0.86 5.41 -2.45
N ASP A 142 1.35 5.82 -3.62
CA ASP A 142 0.68 6.77 -4.51
C ASP A 142 -0.70 6.26 -4.93
N SER A 143 -0.81 4.97 -5.20
CA SER A 143 -2.10 4.34 -5.52
C SER A 143 -3.06 4.31 -4.33
N ILE A 144 -2.56 4.19 -3.09
CA ILE A 144 -3.39 4.38 -1.88
C ILE A 144 -3.93 5.81 -1.84
N GLU A 145 -3.07 6.82 -1.99
CA GLU A 145 -3.47 8.23 -1.98
C GLU A 145 -4.51 8.50 -3.07
N ALA A 146 -4.26 8.05 -4.30
CA ALA A 146 -5.18 8.20 -5.42
C ALA A 146 -6.54 7.56 -5.14
N ALA A 147 -6.58 6.35 -4.58
CA ALA A 147 -7.81 5.67 -4.19
C ALA A 147 -8.57 6.42 -3.08
N MET A 148 -7.86 7.03 -2.14
CA MET A 148 -8.44 7.85 -1.07
C MET A 148 -8.99 9.20 -1.57
N VAL A 149 -8.35 9.81 -2.57
CA VAL A 149 -8.80 11.09 -3.18
C VAL A 149 -9.99 10.89 -4.13
N GLY A 150 -10.15 9.68 -4.68
CA GLY A 150 -11.22 9.32 -5.61
C GLY A 150 -12.63 9.35 -5.02
N THR A 151 -13.41 8.27 -5.21
CA THR A 151 -14.76 8.18 -4.66
C THR A 151 -14.74 7.52 -3.29
N ASP A 152 -15.03 8.28 -2.24
CA ASP A 152 -15.22 7.78 -0.86
C ASP A 152 -16.37 6.76 -0.70
N SER A 153 -17.11 6.46 -1.78
CA SER A 153 -18.23 5.50 -1.78
C SER A 153 -17.83 4.10 -1.30
N TYR A 154 -16.56 3.70 -1.42
CA TYR A 154 -16.10 2.42 -0.87
C TYR A 154 -16.22 2.35 0.65
N LYS A 155 -16.22 3.49 1.36
CA LYS A 155 -16.37 3.55 2.82
C LYS A 155 -17.79 3.23 3.28
N GLU A 156 -18.77 3.29 2.37
CA GLU A 156 -20.19 3.01 2.63
C GLU A 156 -20.66 1.72 1.95
N ASP A 157 -19.79 1.06 1.18
CA ASP A 157 -20.10 -0.18 0.47
C ASP A 157 -20.09 -1.37 1.46
N ASP A 158 -21.28 -1.90 1.75
CA ASP A 158 -21.50 -3.06 2.63
C ASP A 158 -21.37 -4.40 1.89
N GLY A 159 -21.07 -4.38 0.58
CA GLY A 159 -20.93 -5.59 -0.23
C GLY A 159 -22.25 -6.29 -0.54
N GLU A 160 -23.40 -5.66 -0.28
CA GLU A 160 -24.71 -6.15 -0.74
C GLU A 160 -24.87 -5.89 -2.24
N TYR A 161 -24.25 -6.73 -3.06
CA TYR A 161 -24.50 -6.74 -4.50
C TYR A 161 -25.76 -7.57 -4.77
N GLU A 162 -26.82 -6.94 -5.29
CA GLU A 162 -27.96 -7.70 -5.84
C GLU A 162 -27.43 -8.72 -6.86
N VAL A 163 -27.65 -10.00 -6.57
CA VAL A 163 -27.32 -11.07 -7.51
C VAL A 163 -28.35 -10.99 -8.63
N VAL A 164 -27.99 -10.33 -9.74
CA VAL A 164 -28.83 -10.22 -10.95
C VAL A 164 -28.83 -11.53 -11.73
#